data_AF-A0A418ARM6-F1
#
_entry.id   AF-A0A418ARM6-F1
#
_cell.length_a   1.000
_cell.length_b   1.000
_cell.length_c   1.000
_cell.angle_alpha   90.00
_cell.angle_beta   90.00
_cell.angle_gamma   90.00
#
_symmetry.space_group_name_H-M   'P 1'
#
loop_
_entity.id
_entity.type
_entity.pdbx_description
1 polymer ?
#
loop_
_entity_poly.entity_id
_entity_poly.type
_entity_poly.pdbx_seq_one_letter_code
_entity_poly.pdbx_strand_id
1 'polypeptide(L)'
;MHLTTAMATVAALATSSLAHVTLNPAVAAPNAYFVTVIRVPHSFPGAVTTNVSVEIPTGVLSVKPQQIGGWKVATTTTNVNGTDTIAKITWYDGSLPDELYQDFGLQFK
;
A
#
# COMPACT_ATOMS: atom_id res chain seq x y z
N MET A 1 -12.09 -8.42 -58.34
CA MET A 1 -13.35 -8.00 -57.69
C MET A 1 -13.38 -8.66 -56.31
N HIS A 2 -12.75 -8.00 -55.33
CA HIS A 2 -13.37 -7.43 -54.12
C HIS A 2 -13.87 -8.52 -53.14
N LEU A 3 -13.04 -8.89 -52.15
CA LEU A 3 -13.02 -8.36 -50.76
C LEU A 3 -14.26 -8.78 -49.96
N THR A 4 -14.08 -9.58 -48.89
CA THR A 4 -13.99 -9.05 -47.51
C THR A 4 -13.84 -10.18 -46.49
N THR A 5 -12.68 -10.21 -45.85
CA THR A 5 -12.34 -10.91 -44.61
C THR A 5 -13.12 -10.27 -43.46
N ALA A 6 -13.97 -11.03 -42.77
CA ALA A 6 -14.60 -10.58 -41.52
C ALA A 6 -13.79 -11.10 -40.32
N MET A 7 -12.66 -10.45 -40.05
CA MET A 7 -11.91 -10.66 -38.82
C MET A 7 -12.56 -9.79 -37.73
N ALA A 8 -13.53 -10.34 -37.01
CA ALA A 8 -14.14 -9.68 -35.87
C ALA A 8 -13.10 -9.47 -34.78
N THR A 9 -12.61 -8.24 -34.66
CA THR A 9 -11.70 -7.79 -33.62
C THR A 9 -12.41 -7.81 -32.26
N VAL A 10 -12.31 -8.94 -31.56
CA VAL A 10 -12.50 -8.97 -30.10
C VAL A 10 -11.22 -8.43 -29.48
N ALA A 11 -11.05 -7.11 -29.55
CA ALA A 11 -10.11 -6.40 -28.68
C ALA A 11 -10.74 -6.45 -27.27
N ALA A 12 -10.51 -7.58 -26.60
CA ALA A 12 -10.92 -7.81 -25.23
C ALA A 12 -10.50 -6.60 -24.39
N LEU A 13 -11.48 -6.02 -23.71
CA LEU A 13 -11.30 -4.99 -22.71
C LEU A 13 -10.33 -5.53 -21.66
N ALA A 14 -9.04 -5.22 -21.79
CA ALA A 14 -8.10 -5.37 -20.71
C ALA A 14 -8.48 -4.33 -19.65
N THR A 15 -9.44 -4.67 -18.79
CA THR A 15 -9.75 -3.89 -17.61
C THR A 15 -8.48 -3.81 -16.78
N SER A 16 -7.87 -2.63 -16.68
CA SER A 16 -6.74 -2.43 -15.77
C SER A 16 -7.21 -2.78 -14.36
N SER A 17 -6.69 -3.86 -13.79
CA SER A 17 -6.90 -4.17 -12.38
C SER A 17 -6.23 -3.07 -11.56
N LEU A 18 -7.00 -2.17 -10.95
CA LEU A 18 -6.52 -1.14 -10.02
C LEU A 18 -6.17 -1.76 -8.65
N ALA A 19 -5.37 -2.82 -8.66
CA ALA A 19 -4.91 -3.55 -7.47
C ALA A 19 -3.65 -2.93 -6.84
N HIS A 20 -3.16 -1.82 -7.38
CA HIS A 20 -1.95 -1.19 -6.88
C HIS A 20 -2.20 -0.50 -5.55
N VAL A 21 -1.36 -0.83 -4.57
CA VAL A 21 -1.27 -0.09 -3.31
C VAL A 21 -0.79 1.33 -3.61
N THR A 22 -1.41 2.34 -2.99
CA THR A 22 -1.10 3.75 -3.23
C THR A 22 -0.80 4.50 -1.94
N LEU A 23 -0.14 5.65 -2.08
CA LEU A 23 0.03 6.64 -1.01
C LEU A 23 -0.92 7.81 -1.23
N ASN A 24 -1.57 8.30 -0.18
CA ASN A 24 -2.42 9.49 -0.26
C ASN A 24 -2.30 10.38 1.00
N PRO A 25 -1.85 11.65 0.88
CA PRO A 25 -1.20 12.22 -0.30
C PRO A 25 0.06 11.43 -0.71
N ALA A 26 0.37 11.43 -2.01
CA ALA A 26 1.54 10.71 -2.54
C ALA A 26 2.85 11.54 -2.47
N VAL A 27 2.76 12.82 -2.14
CA VAL A 27 3.88 13.77 -2.19
C VAL A 27 3.90 14.60 -0.91
N ALA A 28 5.10 14.78 -0.38
CA ALA A 28 5.39 15.63 0.77
C ALA A 28 6.26 16.82 0.35
N ALA A 29 6.11 17.96 1.03
CA ALA A 29 7.09 19.03 0.93
C ALA A 29 8.39 18.61 1.65
N PRO A 30 9.59 18.97 1.12
CA PRO A 30 10.85 18.69 1.80
C PRO A 30 10.88 19.30 3.21
N ASN A 31 11.46 18.57 4.17
CA ASN A 31 11.65 18.99 5.57
C ASN A 31 10.34 19.36 6.31
N ALA A 32 9.20 18.85 5.87
CA ALA A 32 7.91 19.06 6.52
C ALA A 32 7.43 17.80 7.24
N TYR A 33 6.63 17.99 8.30
CA TYR A 33 5.81 16.91 8.83
C TYR A 33 4.86 16.42 7.73
N PHE A 34 4.76 15.10 7.62
CA PHE A 34 3.97 14.49 6.56
C PHE A 34 3.13 13.36 7.10
N VAL A 35 1.84 13.39 6.80
CA VAL A 35 0.92 12.29 7.10
C VAL A 35 0.38 11.80 5.77
N THR A 36 0.49 10.49 5.56
CA THR A 36 -0.05 9.80 4.38
C THR A 36 -0.71 8.50 4.80
N VAL A 37 -1.54 7.96 3.93
CA VAL A 37 -2.09 6.61 4.09
C VAL A 37 -1.60 5.71 2.97
N ILE A 38 -1.29 4.47 3.33
CA ILE A 38 -1.12 3.38 2.39
C ILE A 38 -2.49 2.78 2.15
N ARG A 39 -3.05 2.97 0.97
CA ARG A 39 -4.35 2.40 0.59
C ARG A 39 -4.17 1.04 -0.05
N VAL A 40 -4.76 0.02 0.56
CA VAL A 40 -4.86 -1.33 0.01
C VAL A 40 -6.27 -1.51 -0.57
N PRO A 41 -6.42 -1.62 -1.91
CA PRO A 41 -7.73 -1.47 -2.57
C PRO A 41 -8.58 -2.75 -2.56
N HIS A 42 -7.98 -3.90 -2.84
CA HIS A 42 -8.60 -5.22 -2.82
C HIS A 42 -7.52 -6.29 -2.89
N SER A 43 -7.87 -7.53 -2.54
CA SER A 43 -7.01 -8.70 -2.76
C SER A 43 -7.47 -9.51 -3.97
N PHE A 44 -6.84 -10.67 -4.18
CA PHE A 44 -7.36 -11.68 -5.09
C PHE A 44 -8.81 -12.05 -4.69
N PRO A 45 -9.73 -12.32 -5.65
CA PRO A 45 -11.11 -12.68 -5.33
C PRO A 45 -11.23 -13.85 -4.34
N GLY A 46 -12.06 -13.68 -3.33
CA GLY A 46 -12.27 -14.59 -2.20
C GLY A 46 -11.16 -14.57 -1.14
N ALA A 47 -10.08 -13.82 -1.33
CA ALA A 47 -8.99 -13.74 -0.37
C ALA A 47 -9.25 -12.66 0.69
N VAL A 48 -8.62 -12.84 1.86
CA VAL A 48 -8.63 -11.85 2.94
C VAL A 48 -7.20 -11.41 3.19
N THR A 49 -6.96 -10.10 3.16
CA THR A 49 -5.67 -9.55 3.59
C THR A 49 -5.63 -9.52 5.11
N THR A 50 -4.69 -10.26 5.70
CA THR A 50 -4.53 -10.38 7.16
C THR A 50 -3.28 -9.67 7.68
N ASN A 51 -2.39 -9.28 6.77
CA ASN A 51 -1.10 -8.67 7.07
C ASN A 51 -0.75 -7.62 6.01
N VAL A 52 -0.27 -6.46 6.46
CA VAL A 52 0.32 -5.41 5.60
C VAL A 52 1.67 -5.03 6.18
N SER A 53 2.73 -5.27 5.41
CA SER A 53 4.11 -4.93 5.82
C SER A 53 4.69 -3.86 4.91
N VAL A 54 5.33 -2.88 5.53
CA VAL A 54 5.89 -1.70 4.86
C VAL A 54 7.33 -1.54 5.30
N GLU A 55 8.24 -1.56 4.33
CA GLU A 55 9.64 -1.24 4.55
C GLU A 55 9.84 0.26 4.51
N ILE A 56 10.57 0.78 5.49
CA ILE A 56 10.84 2.20 5.62
C ILE A 56 12.17 2.50 4.93
N PRO A 57 12.21 3.44 3.97
CA PRO A 57 13.43 3.79 3.27
C PRO A 57 14.53 4.25 4.24
N THR A 58 15.77 3.83 3.96
CA THR A 58 16.96 4.32 4.65
C THR A 58 17.02 5.85 4.56
N GLY A 59 17.23 6.51 5.70
CA GLY A 59 17.24 7.97 5.81
C GLY A 59 15.98 8.58 6.41
N VAL A 60 14.88 7.81 6.51
CA VAL A 60 13.74 8.19 7.35
C VAL A 60 14.08 7.90 8.81
N LEU A 61 14.25 8.95 9.61
CA LEU A 61 14.65 8.84 11.01
C LEU A 61 13.47 8.82 11.98
N SER A 62 12.28 9.25 11.54
CA SER A 62 11.08 9.24 12.38
C SER A 62 9.85 8.91 11.56
N VAL A 63 9.19 7.81 11.93
CA VAL A 63 7.88 7.42 11.40
C VAL A 63 7.05 6.81 12.52
N LYS A 64 5.74 7.06 12.49
CA LYS A 64 4.76 6.49 13.42
C LYS A 64 3.63 5.83 12.65
N PRO A 65 3.37 4.54 12.84
CA PRO A 65 2.19 3.90 12.29
C PRO A 65 0.91 4.35 12.99
N GLN A 66 -0.17 4.44 12.23
CA GLN A 66 -1.52 4.60 12.76
C GLN A 66 -1.96 3.33 13.49
N GLN A 67 -2.57 3.49 14.66
CA GLN A 67 -3.31 2.41 15.31
C GLN A 67 -4.68 2.25 14.64
N ILE A 68 -4.98 1.04 14.18
CA ILE A 68 -6.22 0.71 13.47
C ILE A 68 -6.97 -0.32 14.30
N GLY A 69 -8.26 -0.10 14.54
CA GLY A 69 -9.10 -1.06 15.26
C GLY A 69 -9.10 -2.42 14.59
N GLY A 70 -8.91 -3.49 15.37
CA GLY A 70 -8.85 -4.86 14.86
C GLY A 70 -7.50 -5.28 14.29
N TRP A 71 -6.51 -4.38 14.19
CA TRP A 71 -5.15 -4.70 13.74
C TRP A 71 -4.15 -4.53 14.88
N LYS A 72 -3.19 -5.46 14.99
CA LYS A 72 -1.99 -5.29 15.82
C LYS A 72 -0.88 -4.66 15.01
N VAL A 73 0.08 -4.02 15.69
CA VAL A 73 1.22 -3.36 15.05
C VAL A 73 2.52 -3.91 15.62
N ALA A 74 3.41 -4.36 14.74
CA ALA A 74 4.78 -4.73 15.08
C ALA A 74 5.76 -3.86 14.29
N THR A 75 6.91 -3.56 14.89
CA THR A 75 7.97 -2.77 14.25
C THR A 75 9.32 -3.44 14.45
N THR A 76 10.16 -3.43 13.42
CA THR A 76 11.59 -3.75 13.56
C THR A 76 12.40 -2.48 13.43
N THR A 77 13.47 -2.35 14.20
CA THR A 77 14.38 -1.19 14.15
C THR A 77 15.68 -1.52 13.43
N THR A 78 16.35 -0.49 12.95
CA THR A 78 17.72 -0.53 12.41
C THR A 78 18.49 0.69 12.90
N ASN A 79 19.81 0.58 13.02
CA ASN A 79 20.66 1.70 13.40
C ASN A 79 21.16 2.43 12.14
N VAL A 80 20.88 3.73 12.05
CA VAL A 80 21.36 4.62 11.00
C VAL A 80 22.20 5.71 11.65
N ASN A 81 23.52 5.68 11.43
CA ASN A 81 24.47 6.66 11.98
C ASN A 81 24.34 6.89 13.49
N GLY A 82 24.16 5.82 14.28
CA GLY A 82 24.01 5.90 15.73
C GLY A 82 22.58 6.20 16.22
N THR A 83 21.61 6.33 15.32
CA THR A 83 20.18 6.52 15.66
C THR A 83 19.38 5.28 15.31
N ASP A 84 18.69 4.70 16.29
CA ASP A 84 17.73 3.62 16.02
C ASP A 84 16.45 4.19 15.40
N THR A 85 16.11 3.73 14.20
CA THR A 85 14.89 4.11 13.47
C THR A 85 14.10 2.87 13.09
N ILE A 86 12.82 3.03 12.81
CA ILE A 86 11.96 1.94 12.34
C ILE A 86 12.35 1.59 10.91
N ALA A 87 12.69 0.31 10.68
CA ALA A 87 13.02 -0.25 9.38
C ALA A 87 11.81 -0.91 8.70
N LYS A 88 10.89 -1.46 9.48
CA LYS A 88 9.69 -2.12 8.97
C LYS A 88 8.54 -1.96 9.95
N ILE A 89 7.36 -1.74 9.38
CA ILE A 89 6.08 -1.70 10.10
C ILE A 89 5.23 -2.84 9.55
N THR A 90 4.60 -3.61 10.44
CA THR A 90 3.63 -4.64 10.07
C THR A 90 2.35 -4.43 10.84
N TRP A 91 1.24 -4.21 10.13
CA TRP A 91 -0.11 -4.40 10.66
C TRP A 91 -0.51 -5.86 10.44
N TYR A 92 -0.96 -6.55 11.49
CA TYR A 92 -1.29 -7.98 11.46
C TYR A 92 -2.49 -8.33 12.33
N ASP A 93 -2.93 -9.59 12.25
CA ASP A 93 -4.13 -10.13 12.93
C ASP A 93 -5.43 -9.40 12.58
N GLY A 94 -5.43 -8.60 11.52
CA GLY A 94 -6.62 -7.94 11.02
C GLY A 94 -7.33 -8.72 9.93
N SER A 95 -8.38 -8.12 9.39
CA SER A 95 -9.20 -8.70 8.33
C SER A 95 -9.63 -7.61 7.36
N LEU A 96 -9.11 -7.69 6.14
CA LEU A 96 -9.56 -6.90 5.00
C LEU A 96 -10.09 -7.86 3.92
N PRO A 97 -11.42 -8.05 3.85
CA PRO A 97 -12.09 -8.79 2.77
C PRO A 97 -11.80 -8.16 1.40
N ASP A 98 -11.85 -8.96 0.32
CA ASP A 98 -11.51 -8.48 -1.02
C ASP A 98 -12.44 -7.37 -1.52
N GLU A 99 -13.68 -7.32 -1.04
CA GLU A 99 -14.69 -6.37 -1.51
C GLU A 99 -14.49 -4.97 -0.92
N LEU A 100 -13.55 -4.85 0.03
CA LEU A 100 -13.29 -3.64 0.80
C LEU A 100 -11.85 -3.17 0.58
N TYR A 101 -11.65 -1.87 0.79
CA TYR A 101 -10.33 -1.26 0.89
C TYR A 101 -10.08 -0.82 2.32
N GLN A 102 -8.80 -0.69 2.69
CA GLN A 102 -8.41 -0.10 3.97
C GLN A 102 -7.16 0.76 3.83
N ASP A 103 -7.16 1.84 4.62
CA ASP A 103 -6.06 2.78 4.73
C ASP A 103 -5.21 2.46 5.96
N PHE A 104 -3.89 2.44 5.75
CA PHE A 104 -2.89 2.24 6.79
C PHE A 104 -2.03 3.50 6.92
N GLY A 105 -2.33 4.31 7.93
CA GLY A 105 -1.71 5.62 8.11
C GLY A 105 -0.25 5.57 8.58
N LEU A 106 0.54 6.49 8.07
CA LEU A 106 1.91 6.78 8.50
C LEU A 106 2.06 8.28 8.74
N GLN A 107 2.66 8.63 9.88
CA GLN A 107 3.12 9.98 10.18
C GLN A 107 4.65 10.00 10.17
N PHE A 108 5.22 10.83 9.31
CA PHE A 108 6.66 11.10 9.21
C PHE A 108 7.00 12.44 9.86
N LYS A 109 8.19 12.50 10.46
CA LYS A 109 8.77 13.71 11.07
C LYS A 109 10.24 13.84 10.70
#